data_AF-A0AAV4ZB64-F1
#
_entry.id   AF-A0AAV4ZB64-F1
#
_cell.length_a   1.000
_cell.length_b   1.000
_cell.length_c   1.000
_cell.angle_alpha   90.00
_cell.angle_beta   90.00
_cell.angle_gamma   90.00
#
_symmetry.space_group_name_H-M   'P 1'
#
loop_
_entity.id
_entity.type
_entity.pdbx_description
1 polymer ?
#
loop_
_entity_poly.entity_id
_entity_poly.type
_entity_poly.pdbx_seq_one_letter_code
_entity_poly.pdbx_strand_id
1 'polypeptide(L)'
;MLAIHPNARTTPAVRAEIASSSEGSSVLDRRYGVSTETIRKWRQRGPTDCRDRSARPHKLPWRASDGERAIVCALRRSTGFPLDALTFVVSHFLPHLNRDAVYRILKA
;
A
#
# COMPACT_ATOMS: atom_id res chain seq x y z
N MET A 1 13.03 14.51 4.60
CA MET A 1 13.70 14.52 3.28
C MET A 1 12.85 13.68 2.34
N LEU A 2 12.47 14.21 1.16
CA LEU A 2 11.75 13.41 0.17
C LEU A 2 12.76 12.46 -0.48
N ALA A 3 12.58 11.15 -0.29
CA ALA A 3 13.43 10.13 -0.91
C ALA A 3 13.10 10.07 -2.41
N ILE A 4 13.87 10.82 -3.22
CA ILE A 4 13.71 10.90 -4.66
C ILE A 4 15.01 10.41 -5.29
N HIS A 5 14.89 9.56 -6.30
CA HIS A 5 16.04 9.11 -7.06
C HIS A 5 16.68 10.29 -7.82
N PRO A 6 18.02 10.44 -7.84
CA PRO A 6 18.70 11.56 -8.49
C PRO A 6 18.29 11.76 -9.96
N ASN A 7 18.02 10.66 -10.67
CA ASN A 7 17.61 10.68 -12.09
C ASN A 7 16.08 10.77 -12.31
N ALA A 8 15.30 11.10 -11.28
CA ALA A 8 13.84 11.21 -11.43
C ALA A 8 13.47 12.45 -12.26
N ARG A 9 12.83 12.23 -13.43
CA ARG A 9 12.33 13.34 -14.28
C ARG A 9 11.25 14.19 -13.62
N THR A 10 10.44 13.59 -12.73
CA THR A 10 9.36 14.31 -12.02
C THR A 10 9.66 14.40 -10.53
N THR A 11 10.20 15.54 -10.11
CA THR A 11 10.37 15.89 -8.69
C THR A 11 9.04 16.43 -8.12
N PRO A 12 8.85 16.47 -6.80
CA PRO A 12 7.66 17.06 -6.17
C PRO A 12 7.39 18.50 -6.59
N ALA A 13 8.43 19.30 -6.86
CA ALA A 13 8.27 20.64 -7.40
C ALA A 13 7.66 20.62 -8.81
N VAL A 14 8.21 19.80 -9.71
CA VAL A 14 7.68 19.62 -11.07
C VAL A 14 6.25 19.09 -11.06
N ARG A 15 5.93 18.16 -10.15
CA ARG A 15 4.58 17.61 -10.00
C ARG A 15 3.58 18.67 -9.54
N ALA A 16 3.99 19.55 -8.62
CA ALA A 16 3.16 20.66 -8.16
C ALA A 16 2.89 21.66 -9.28
N GLU A 17 3.91 21.98 -10.08
CA GLU A 17 3.76 22.87 -11.24
C GLU A 17 2.83 22.27 -12.30
N ILE A 18 2.99 20.98 -12.63
CA ILE A 18 2.09 20.27 -13.55
C ILE A 18 0.64 20.32 -13.05
N ALA A 19 0.43 20.17 -11.73
CA ALA A 19 -0.88 20.16 -11.13
C ALA A 19 -1.54 21.54 -11.07
N SER A 20 -0.76 22.63 -10.97
CA SER A 20 -1.27 24.01 -10.97
C SER A 20 -1.36 24.65 -12.36
N SER A 21 -0.68 24.08 -13.37
CA SER A 21 -0.60 24.65 -14.71
C SER A 21 -1.92 24.50 -15.49
N SER A 22 -2.36 25.59 -16.13
CA SER A 22 -3.49 25.64 -17.06
C SER A 22 -3.13 25.26 -18.51
N GLU A 23 -1.87 24.95 -18.80
CA GLU A 23 -1.39 24.69 -20.17
C GLU A 23 -1.97 23.39 -20.76
N GLY A 24 -1.82 23.18 -22.08
CA GLY A 24 -2.20 21.91 -22.70
C GLY A 24 -1.34 20.75 -22.20
N SER A 25 -1.90 19.55 -22.03
CA SER A 25 -1.12 18.37 -21.61
C SER A 25 0.03 18.02 -22.58
N SER A 26 -0.16 18.31 -23.87
CA SER A 26 0.84 18.16 -24.95
C SER A 26 1.99 19.17 -24.91
N VAL A 27 1.81 20.27 -24.17
CA VAL A 27 2.87 21.26 -23.95
C VAL A 27 3.73 20.79 -22.77
N LEU A 28 3.06 20.36 -21.70
CA LEU A 28 3.73 19.87 -20.48
C LEU A 28 4.46 18.55 -20.70
N ASP A 29 3.91 17.62 -21.49
CA ASP A 29 4.57 16.33 -21.75
C ASP A 29 5.89 16.51 -22.53
N ARG A 30 5.94 17.40 -23.53
CA ARG A 30 7.14 17.81 -24.27
C ARG A 30 8.12 18.57 -23.39
N ARG A 31 7.65 19.55 -22.59
CA ARG A 31 8.50 20.34 -21.69
C ARG A 31 9.22 19.46 -20.68
N TYR A 32 8.51 18.52 -20.07
CA TYR A 32 9.04 17.67 -19.00
C TYR A 32 9.59 16.33 -19.49
N GLY A 33 9.44 16.00 -20.77
CA GLY A 33 9.88 14.72 -21.33
C GLY A 33 9.23 13.52 -20.65
N VAL A 34 7.93 13.63 -20.35
CA VAL A 34 7.11 12.59 -19.69
C VAL A 34 5.94 12.20 -20.58
N SER A 35 5.23 11.12 -20.22
CA SER A 35 4.00 10.76 -20.93
C SER A 35 2.85 11.71 -20.59
N THR A 36 1.92 11.90 -21.53
CA THR A 36 0.67 12.65 -21.30
C THR A 36 -0.14 12.06 -20.13
N GLU A 37 -0.09 10.73 -19.94
CA GLU A 37 -0.70 10.06 -18.78
C GLU A 37 -0.07 10.49 -17.44
N THR A 38 1.23 10.75 -17.42
CA THR A 38 1.91 11.29 -16.24
C THR A 38 1.41 12.69 -15.91
N ILE A 39 1.20 13.54 -16.92
CA ILE A 39 0.60 14.87 -16.76
C ILE A 39 -0.82 14.77 -16.20
N ARG A 40 -1.66 13.93 -16.81
CA ARG A 40 -3.05 13.69 -16.38
C ARG A 40 -3.11 13.22 -14.93
N LYS A 41 -2.25 12.27 -14.55
CA LYS A 41 -2.14 11.76 -13.17
C LYS A 41 -1.86 12.87 -12.16
N TRP A 42 -0.88 13.73 -12.41
CA TRP A 42 -0.50 14.77 -11.45
C TRP A 42 -1.53 15.89 -11.36
N ARG A 43 -2.20 16.23 -12.47
CA ARG A 43 -3.37 17.12 -12.45
C ARG A 43 -4.52 16.58 -11.62
N GLN A 44 -4.86 15.30 -11.78
CA GLN A 44 -5.93 14.66 -11.02
C GLN A 44 -5.63 14.62 -9.51
N ARG A 45 -4.35 14.52 -9.12
CA ARG A 45 -3.95 14.55 -7.71
C ARG A 45 -3.97 15.95 -7.11
N GLY A 46 -3.67 16.97 -7.90
CA GLY A 46 -3.65 18.37 -7.47
C GLY A 46 -2.34 18.78 -6.76
N PRO A 47 -2.13 20.09 -6.57
CA PRO A 47 -0.86 20.65 -6.07
C PRO A 47 -0.55 20.27 -4.61
N THR A 48 -1.57 19.88 -3.83
CA THR A 48 -1.42 19.48 -2.43
C THR A 48 -0.98 18.01 -2.25
N ASP A 49 -1.15 17.15 -3.26
CA ASP A 49 -0.83 15.70 -3.23
C ASP A 49 0.25 15.31 -4.26
N CYS A 50 1.41 15.96 -4.18
CA CYS A 50 2.55 15.74 -5.09
C CYS A 50 3.55 14.67 -4.62
N ARG A 51 3.23 13.96 -3.53
CA ARG A 51 4.06 12.88 -2.99
C ARG A 51 3.73 11.55 -3.66
N ASP A 52 4.69 10.64 -3.59
CA ASP A 52 4.42 9.26 -3.99
C ASP A 52 3.47 8.62 -2.98
N ARG A 53 2.39 8.03 -3.51
CA ARG A 53 1.49 7.22 -2.71
C ARG A 53 2.15 5.88 -2.45
N SER A 54 1.77 5.25 -1.35
CA SER A 54 2.17 3.88 -1.07
C SER A 54 1.88 2.98 -2.27
N ALA A 55 2.88 2.21 -2.70
CA ALA A 55 2.69 1.13 -3.68
C ALA A 55 2.05 -0.12 -3.04
N ARG A 56 1.81 -0.11 -1.73
CA ARG A 56 1.15 -1.23 -1.03
C ARG A 56 -0.32 -1.28 -1.45
N PRO A 57 -0.85 -2.48 -1.77
CA PRO A 57 -2.27 -2.65 -2.04
C PRO A 57 -3.13 -2.14 -0.88
N HIS A 58 -4.21 -1.42 -1.20
CA HIS A 58 -5.16 -0.92 -0.20
C HIS A 58 -5.93 -2.05 0.50
N LYS A 59 -6.18 -3.14 -0.24
CA LYS A 59 -6.85 -4.34 0.26
C LYS A 59 -5.98 -5.54 -0.08
N LEU A 60 -5.74 -6.40 0.92
CA LEU A 60 -5.10 -7.69 0.73
C LEU A 60 -6.19 -8.74 0.96
N PRO A 61 -6.66 -9.46 -0.07
CA PRO A 61 -7.74 -10.44 0.06
C PRO A 61 -7.46 -11.54 1.09
N TRP A 62 -6.19 -11.87 1.29
CA TRP A 62 -5.73 -12.89 2.25
C TRP A 62 -5.41 -12.32 3.64
N ARG A 63 -5.69 -11.04 3.90
CA ARG A 63 -5.46 -10.43 5.22
C ARG A 63 -6.63 -10.80 6.12
N ALA A 64 -6.32 -11.45 7.24
CA ALA A 64 -7.29 -11.70 8.30
C ALA A 64 -7.95 -10.40 8.75
N SER A 65 -9.26 -10.44 8.98
CA SER A 65 -10.00 -9.32 9.55
C SER A 65 -9.52 -9.02 10.98
N ASP A 66 -9.76 -7.81 11.47
CA ASP A 66 -9.34 -7.46 12.84
C ASP A 66 -10.01 -8.36 13.90
N GLY A 67 -11.23 -8.84 13.64
CA GLY A 67 -11.91 -9.83 14.48
C GLY A 67 -11.21 -11.19 14.48
N GLU A 68 -10.86 -11.71 13.31
CA GLU A 68 -10.11 -12.98 13.19
C GLU A 68 -8.74 -12.88 13.88
N ARG A 69 -8.06 -11.74 13.73
CA ARG A 69 -6.79 -11.48 14.42
C ARG A 69 -6.96 -11.50 15.93
N ALA A 70 -8.02 -10.88 16.44
CA ALA A 70 -8.32 -10.89 17.86
C ALA A 70 -8.57 -12.32 18.39
N ILE A 71 -9.30 -13.15 17.63
CA ILE A 71 -9.54 -14.57 17.96
C ILE A 71 -8.22 -15.34 18.03
N VAL A 72 -7.38 -15.26 17.00
CA VAL A 72 -6.08 -15.95 16.96
C VAL A 72 -5.19 -15.53 18.13
N CYS A 73 -5.12 -14.22 18.42
CA CYS A 73 -4.35 -13.70 19.56
C CYS A 73 -4.90 -14.13 20.91
N ALA A 74 -6.22 -14.18 21.08
CA ALA A 74 -6.86 -14.65 22.30
C ALA A 74 -6.59 -16.14 22.53
N LEU A 75 -6.74 -16.97 21.49
CA LEU A 75 -6.43 -18.40 21.54
C LEU A 75 -4.96 -18.67 21.88
N ARG A 76 -4.03 -17.91 21.27
CA ARG A 76 -2.60 -18.03 21.58
C ARG A 76 -2.32 -17.75 23.06
N ARG A 77 -2.96 -16.73 23.64
CA ARG A 77 -2.78 -16.36 25.06
C ARG A 77 -3.41 -17.37 26.02
N SER A 78 -4.58 -17.93 25.69
CA SER A 78 -5.28 -18.86 26.59
C SER A 78 -4.71 -20.27 26.58
N THR A 79 -4.23 -20.74 25.42
CA THR A 79 -3.78 -22.14 25.24
C THR A 79 -2.27 -22.32 25.32
N GLY A 80 -1.49 -21.28 25.01
CA GLY A 80 -0.03 -21.41 24.87
C GLY A 80 0.41 -22.32 23.71
N PHE A 81 -0.50 -22.70 22.80
CA PHE A 81 -0.22 -23.66 21.73
C PHE A 81 0.88 -23.21 20.77
N PRO A 82 1.85 -24.07 20.42
CA PRO A 82 2.83 -23.75 19.39
C PRO A 82 2.12 -23.43 18.07
N LEU A 83 2.83 -22.74 17.17
CA LEU A 83 2.25 -22.23 15.91
C LEU A 83 1.47 -23.29 15.14
N ASP A 84 2.00 -24.50 15.01
CA ASP A 84 1.36 -25.59 14.26
C ASP A 84 0.08 -26.10 14.93
N ALA A 85 0.08 -26.28 16.26
CA ALA A 85 -1.11 -26.69 17.01
C ALA A 85 -2.19 -25.60 17.00
N LEU A 86 -1.79 -24.33 17.14
CA LEU A 86 -2.71 -23.21 17.02
C LEU A 86 -3.30 -23.12 15.61
N THR A 87 -2.47 -23.31 14.58
CA THR A 87 -2.92 -23.31 13.19
C THR A 87 -3.93 -24.42 12.96
N PHE A 88 -3.67 -25.64 13.45
CA PHE A 88 -4.61 -26.75 13.32
C PHE A 88 -6.00 -26.41 13.88
N VAL A 89 -6.07 -25.80 15.07
CA VAL A 89 -7.33 -25.38 15.68
C VAL A 89 -7.98 -24.23 14.91
N VAL A 90 -7.21 -23.21 14.54
CA VAL A 90 -7.73 -22.02 13.83
C VAL A 90 -8.25 -22.40 12.45
N SER A 91 -7.50 -23.18 11.68
CA SER A 91 -7.88 -23.58 10.32
C SER A 91 -9.13 -24.46 10.29
N HIS A 92 -9.49 -25.12 11.40
CA HIS A 92 -10.75 -25.84 11.52
C HIS A 92 -11.98 -24.90 11.45
N PHE A 93 -11.87 -23.69 12.03
CA PHE A 93 -12.95 -22.70 12.06
C PHE A 93 -12.80 -21.58 11.00
N LEU A 94 -11.57 -21.29 10.60
CA LEU A 94 -11.18 -20.23 9.69
C LEU A 94 -10.27 -20.82 8.60
N PRO A 95 -10.83 -21.56 7.62
CA PRO A 95 -10.05 -22.37 6.67
C PRO A 95 -9.16 -21.56 5.73
N HIS A 96 -9.44 -20.27 5.54
CA HIS A 96 -8.60 -19.35 4.77
C HIS A 96 -7.35 -18.89 5.53
N LEU A 97 -7.27 -19.10 6.85
CA LEU A 97 -6.09 -18.81 7.65
C LEU A 97 -5.16 -20.02 7.66
N ASN A 98 -4.18 -19.98 6.75
CA ASN A 98 -3.08 -20.94 6.75
C ASN A 98 -2.04 -20.60 7.83
N ARG A 99 -1.06 -21.50 8.00
CA ARG A 99 0.04 -21.36 8.97
C ARG A 99 0.75 -20.01 8.88
N ASP A 100 1.02 -19.54 7.66
CA ASP A 100 1.70 -18.27 7.44
C ASP A 100 0.84 -17.07 7.82
N ALA A 101 -0.47 -17.14 7.58
CA ALA A 101 -1.41 -16.13 8.04
C ALA A 101 -1.37 -16.06 9.58
N VAL A 102 -1.50 -17.19 10.26
CA VAL A 102 -1.43 -17.27 11.74
C VAL A 102 -0.10 -16.72 12.25
N TYR A 103 1.03 -17.11 11.64
CA TYR A 103 2.35 -16.59 11.99
C TYR A 103 2.45 -15.07 11.83
N ARG A 104 1.98 -14.53 10.70
CA ARG A 104 1.99 -13.08 10.45
C ARG A 104 1.10 -12.32 11.43
N ILE A 105 -0.03 -12.90 11.85
CA ILE A 105 -0.91 -12.31 12.86
C ILE A 105 -0.18 -12.20 14.21
N LEU A 106 0.56 -13.24 14.60
CA LEU A 106 1.28 -13.28 15.88
C LEU A 106 2.58 -12.45 15.90
N LYS A 107 3.17 -12.18 14.73
CA LYS A 107 4.38 -11.36 14.59
C LYS A 107 4.10 -9.85 14.54
N ALA A 108 2.91 -9.47 14.09
CA ALA A 108 2.49 -8.08 13.88
C ALA A 108 2.25 -7.35 15.21
#